data_AF-A0A367EYN4-F1
#
_entry.id   AF-A0A367EYN4-F1
#
_cell.length_a   1.000
_cell.length_b   1.000
_cell.length_c   1.000
_cell.angle_alpha   90.00
_cell.angle_beta   90.00
_cell.angle_gamma   90.00
#
_symmetry.space_group_name_H-M   'P 1'
#
loop_
_entity.id
_entity.type
_entity.pdbx_description
1 polymer ?
#
loop_
_entity_poly.entity_id
_entity_poly.type
_entity_poly.pdbx_seq_one_letter_code
_entity_poly.pdbx_strand_id
1 'polypeptide(L)'
;MSTDDDDMPLAAPRVDVTADGRLSVPAHDVTALLRSIARSWAHSTRHGTPVRAGESHDSVRLEPTTVHALAGTLEQIADELDVQFIGVAGRTPPPASPSADTED
;
A
#
# COMPACT_ATOMS: atom_id res chain seq x y z
N MET A 1 -11.21 -7.65 29.18
CA MET A 1 -10.24 -6.75 28.53
C MET A 1 -10.00 -7.33 27.16
N SER A 2 -10.81 -6.95 26.17
CA SER A 2 -10.58 -7.34 24.78
C SER A 2 -9.59 -6.33 24.23
N THR A 3 -8.39 -6.77 23.90
CA THR A 3 -7.44 -5.98 23.14
C THR A 3 -8.07 -5.71 21.78
N ASP A 4 -8.25 -4.41 21.52
CA ASP A 4 -8.64 -3.82 20.27
C ASP A 4 -7.56 -4.20 19.22
N ASP A 5 -7.77 -5.32 18.54
CA ASP A 5 -6.94 -5.77 17.40
C ASP A 5 -7.20 -4.90 16.14
N ASP A 6 -8.17 -3.97 16.21
CA ASP A 6 -8.59 -3.09 15.13
C ASP A 6 -7.77 -1.80 15.03
N ASP A 7 -7.01 -1.43 16.07
CA ASP A 7 -6.06 -0.30 16.04
C ASP A 7 -4.64 -0.79 15.69
N MET A 8 -4.53 -1.65 14.67
CA MET A 8 -3.22 -2.03 14.14
C MET A 8 -2.64 -0.78 13.45
N PRO A 9 -1.57 -0.15 13.99
CA PRO A 9 -1.08 1.11 13.47
C PRO A 9 -0.71 0.91 12.00
N LEU A 10 -1.21 1.81 11.13
CA LEU A 10 -0.77 1.88 9.75
C LEU A 10 0.74 2.03 9.77
N ALA A 11 1.47 0.94 9.49
CA ALA A 11 2.91 0.98 9.43
C ALA A 11 3.29 1.93 8.31
N ALA A 12 3.98 3.02 8.67
CA ALA A 12 4.47 3.96 7.68
C ALA A 12 5.37 3.20 6.69
N PRO A 13 5.18 3.40 5.38
CA PRO A 13 5.98 2.69 4.40
C PRO A 13 7.45 3.07 4.58
N ARG A 14 8.34 2.10 4.43
CA ARG A 14 9.77 2.37 4.55
C ARG A 14 10.21 3.18 3.33
N VAL A 15 10.80 4.33 3.59
CA VAL A 15 11.40 5.17 2.54
C VAL A 15 12.91 4.95 2.56
N ASP A 16 13.43 4.38 1.50
CA ASP A 16 14.86 4.24 1.30
C ASP A 16 15.37 5.39 0.40
N VAL A 17 16.58 5.86 0.69
CA VAL A 17 17.28 6.85 -0.15
C VAL A 17 18.30 6.11 -1.00
N THR A 18 18.19 6.22 -2.32
CA THR A 18 19.12 5.62 -3.26
C THR A 18 20.44 6.39 -3.30
N ALA A 19 21.49 5.77 -3.83
CA ALA A 19 22.83 6.37 -3.92
C ALA A 19 22.88 7.68 -4.74
N ASP A 20 21.92 7.88 -5.66
CA ASP A 20 21.73 9.10 -6.45
C ASP A 20 20.79 10.13 -5.78
N GLY A 21 20.41 9.90 -4.52
CA GLY A 21 19.59 10.82 -3.72
C GLY A 21 18.09 10.78 -4.03
N ARG A 22 17.60 9.78 -4.78
CA ARG A 22 16.17 9.58 -5.00
C ARG A 22 15.54 8.85 -3.82
N LEU A 23 14.26 9.08 -3.62
CA LEU A 23 13.47 8.35 -2.64
C LEU A 23 12.81 7.16 -3.35
N SER A 24 12.95 5.97 -2.78
CA SER A 24 12.29 4.75 -3.22
C SER A 24 11.49 4.15 -2.07
N VAL A 25 10.31 3.64 -2.38
CA VAL A 25 9.46 2.90 -1.44
C VAL A 25 9.28 1.49 -1.98
N PRO A 26 9.45 0.44 -1.16
CA PRO A 26 9.17 -0.91 -1.60
C PRO A 26 7.71 -1.07 -2.01
N ALA A 27 7.47 -1.73 -3.14
CA ALA A 27 6.12 -1.95 -3.66
C ALA A 27 5.20 -2.65 -2.65
N HIS A 28 5.74 -3.64 -1.93
CA HIS A 28 4.98 -4.38 -0.91
C HIS A 28 4.53 -3.49 0.24
N ASP A 29 5.30 -2.45 0.59
CA ASP A 29 4.89 -1.50 1.64
C ASP A 29 3.75 -0.61 1.16
N VAL A 30 3.78 -0.19 -0.11
CA VAL A 30 2.69 0.58 -0.72
C VAL A 30 1.41 -0.25 -0.81
N THR A 31 1.49 -1.49 -1.29
CA THR A 31 0.31 -2.35 -1.43
C THR A 31 -0.24 -2.82 -0.08
N ALA A 32 0.63 -3.07 0.91
CA ALA A 32 0.21 -3.31 2.28
C ALA A 32 -0.52 -2.11 2.90
N LEU A 33 -0.02 -0.89 2.67
CA LEU A 33 -0.67 0.34 3.14
C LEU A 33 -2.06 0.51 2.53
N LEU A 34 -2.18 0.37 1.20
CA LEU A 34 -3.47 0.48 0.50
C LEU A 34 -4.49 -0.53 1.02
N ARG A 35 -4.09 -1.80 1.20
CA ARG A 35 -4.92 -2.86 1.77
C ARG A 35 -5.30 -2.57 3.22
N SER A 36 -4.41 -1.98 4.01
CA SER A 36 -4.71 -1.61 5.38
C SER A 36 -5.75 -0.49 5.46
N ILE A 37 -5.63 0.53 4.59
CA ILE A 37 -6.62 1.61 4.49
C ILE A 37 -7.97 1.04 4.04
N ALA A 38 -8.00 0.18 3.01
CA ALA A 38 -9.21 -0.48 2.54
C ALA A 38 -9.93 -1.25 3.66
N ARG A 39 -9.19 -2.06 4.44
CA ARG A 39 -9.74 -2.78 5.59
C ARG A 39 -10.32 -1.86 6.65
N SER A 40 -9.65 -0.75 6.97
CA SER A 40 -10.15 0.24 7.95
C SER A 40 -11.47 0.87 7.51
N TRP A 41 -11.60 1.22 6.22
CA TRP A 41 -12.85 1.73 5.65
C TRP A 41 -13.97 0.67 5.64
N ALA A 42 -13.65 -0.57 5.26
CA ALA A 42 -14.60 -1.67 5.28
C ALA A 42 -15.07 -2.04 6.70
N HIS A 43 -14.18 -1.96 7.69
CA HIS A 43 -14.55 -2.11 9.10
C HIS A 43 -15.51 -0.99 9.53
N SER A 44 -15.21 0.25 9.14
CA SER A 44 -16.02 1.42 9.49
C SER A 44 -17.46 1.36 8.95
N THR A 45 -17.68 0.77 7.77
CA THR A 45 -19.05 0.57 7.25
C THR A 45 -19.85 -0.46 8.02
N ARG A 46 -19.20 -1.54 8.48
CA ARG A 46 -19.85 -2.62 9.24
C ARG A 46 -20.28 -2.16 10.63
N HIS A 47 -19.47 -1.30 11.25
CA HIS A 47 -19.69 -0.83 12.62
C HIS A 47 -20.37 0.56 12.68
N GLY A 48 -20.62 1.18 11.53
CA GLY A 48 -21.28 2.49 11.44
C GLY A 48 -20.44 3.62 12.05
N THR A 49 -19.12 3.49 12.01
CA THR A 49 -18.19 4.36 12.71
C THR A 49 -18.29 5.78 12.14
N PRO A 50 -18.69 6.78 12.95
CA PRO A 50 -18.76 8.16 12.48
C PRO A 50 -17.36 8.69 12.16
N VAL A 51 -17.20 9.32 11.01
CA VAL A 51 -15.95 9.99 10.64
C VAL A 51 -16.01 11.44 11.12
N ARG A 52 -14.94 11.92 11.76
CA ARG A 52 -14.81 13.34 12.12
C ARG A 52 -14.63 14.17 10.86
N ALA A 53 -15.53 15.10 10.61
CA ALA A 53 -15.42 16.05 9.51
C ALA A 53 -14.87 17.39 10.02
N GLY A 54 -13.55 17.58 9.91
CA GLY A 54 -12.89 18.86 10.21
C GLY A 54 -12.70 19.18 11.71
N GLU A 55 -12.39 20.44 12.00
CA GLU A 55 -12.21 20.95 13.37
C GLU A 55 -13.53 21.05 14.15
N SER A 56 -14.64 21.19 13.43
CA SER A 56 -15.97 21.07 13.99
C SER A 56 -16.17 19.61 14.39
N HIS A 57 -16.42 19.35 15.67
CA HIS A 57 -16.64 18.03 16.25
C HIS A 57 -17.90 17.28 15.73
N ASP A 58 -18.41 17.65 14.54
CA ASP A 58 -19.54 17.00 13.91
C ASP A 58 -19.10 15.66 13.29
N SER A 59 -19.73 14.61 13.80
CA SER A 59 -19.66 13.27 13.25
C SER A 59 -20.50 13.19 11.97
N VAL A 60 -19.86 12.95 10.83
CA VAL A 60 -20.56 12.69 9.56
C VAL A 60 -20.70 11.18 9.38
N ARG A 61 -21.93 10.75 9.08
CA ARG A 61 -22.16 9.39 8.59
C ARG A 61 -21.88 9.35 7.10
N LEU A 62 -20.89 8.56 6.72
CA LEU A 62 -20.60 8.30 5.32
C LEU A 62 -21.63 7.32 4.75
N GLU A 63 -21.94 7.49 3.45
CA GLU A 63 -22.84 6.61 2.74
C GLU A 63 -22.16 5.22 2.57
N PRO A 64 -22.76 4.12 3.06
CA PRO A 64 -22.09 2.82 3.12
C PRO A 64 -21.66 2.27 1.76
N THR A 65 -22.46 2.49 0.71
CA THR A 65 -22.16 2.02 -0.66
C THR A 65 -20.91 2.68 -1.21
N THR A 66 -20.75 3.97 -0.95
CA THR A 66 -19.62 4.81 -1.38
C THR A 66 -18.33 4.35 -0.69
N VAL A 67 -18.39 4.10 0.62
CA VAL A 67 -17.22 3.63 1.37
C VAL A 67 -16.83 2.21 0.96
N HIS A 68 -17.81 1.34 0.69
CA HIS A 68 -17.53 0.00 0.16
C HIS A 68 -16.88 0.05 -1.22
N ALA A 69 -17.37 0.91 -2.12
CA ALA A 69 -16.77 1.12 -3.44
C ALA A 69 -15.35 1.69 -3.36
N LEU A 70 -15.08 2.58 -2.41
CA LEU A 70 -13.74 3.11 -2.15
C LEU A 70 -12.79 2.01 -1.67
N ALA A 71 -13.21 1.21 -0.68
CA ALA A 71 -12.41 0.10 -0.18
C ALA A 71 -12.07 -0.90 -1.31
N GLY A 72 -13.05 -1.26 -2.13
CA GLY A 72 -12.83 -2.13 -3.29
C GLY A 72 -11.87 -1.54 -4.33
N THR A 73 -11.97 -0.24 -4.61
CA THR A 73 -11.03 0.45 -5.52
C THR A 73 -9.60 0.41 -4.97
N LEU A 74 -9.41 0.62 -3.67
CA LEU A 74 -8.10 0.58 -3.04
C LEU A 74 -7.47 -0.83 -3.10
N GLU A 75 -8.27 -1.88 -2.90
CA GLU A 75 -7.82 -3.26 -3.07
C GLU A 75 -7.42 -3.55 -4.52
N GLN A 76 -8.23 -3.13 -5.48
CA GLN A 76 -7.93 -3.31 -6.91
C GLN A 76 -6.62 -2.62 -7.31
N ILE A 77 -6.39 -1.39 -6.83
CA ILE A 77 -5.12 -0.67 -7.10
C ILE A 77 -3.95 -1.42 -6.46
N ALA A 78 -4.10 -1.95 -5.24
CA ALA A 78 -3.04 -2.71 -4.59
C ALA A 78 -2.68 -3.98 -5.40
N ASP A 79 -3.68 -4.68 -5.94
CA ASP A 79 -3.47 -5.88 -6.76
C ASP A 79 -2.79 -5.54 -8.11
N GLU A 80 -3.21 -4.46 -8.76
CA GLU A 80 -2.60 -4.01 -10.00
C GLU A 80 -1.13 -3.61 -9.81
N LEU A 81 -0.82 -2.94 -8.69
CA LEU A 81 0.56 -2.59 -8.34
C LEU A 81 1.40 -3.85 -8.08
N ASP A 82 0.90 -4.82 -7.31
CA ASP A 82 1.63 -6.07 -7.04
C ASP A 82 2.00 -6.79 -8.36
N VAL A 83 1.06 -6.89 -9.31
CA VAL A 83 1.31 -7.50 -10.62
C VAL A 83 2.35 -6.73 -11.43
N GLN A 84 2.25 -5.39 -11.48
CA GLN A 84 3.19 -4.56 -12.23
C GLN A 84 4.62 -4.63 -11.66
N PHE A 85 4.76 -4.65 -10.33
CA PHE A 85 6.07 -4.69 -9.68
C PHE A 85 6.76 -6.06 -9.78
N ILE A 86 6.01 -7.17 -9.76
CA ILE A 86 6.55 -8.49 -10.11
C ILE A 86 7.14 -8.47 -11.53
N GLY A 87 6.44 -7.83 -12.47
CA GLY A 87 6.88 -7.69 -13.86
C GLY A 87 8.12 -6.82 -14.07
N VAL A 88 8.46 -5.94 -13.13
CA VAL A 88 9.68 -5.11 -13.16
C VAL A 88 10.87 -5.81 -12.52
N ALA A 89 10.69 -6.49 -11.39
CA ALA A 89 11.76 -7.25 -10.73
C ALA A 89 12.30 -8.40 -11.60
N GLY A 90 11.44 -8.99 -12.44
CA GLY A 90 11.83 -10.01 -13.43
C GLY A 90 12.70 -9.51 -14.59
N ARG A 91 12.88 -8.20 -14.77
CA ARG A 91 13.71 -7.60 -15.84
C ARG A 91 15.13 -7.25 -15.38
N THR A 92 15.66 -7.99 -14.41
CA THR A 92 17.10 -7.89 -14.11
C THR A 92 17.86 -8.35 -15.36
N PRO A 93 18.67 -7.51 -16.01
CA PRO A 93 19.45 -7.94 -17.17
C PRO A 93 20.34 -9.11 -16.75
N PRO A 94 20.52 -10.14 -17.60
CA PRO A 94 21.40 -11.25 -17.28
C PRO A 94 22.80 -10.71 -16.94
N PRO A 95 23.53 -11.35 -16.00
CA PRO A 95 24.90 -10.94 -15.71
C PRO A 95 25.70 -10.95 -17.02
N ALA A 96 26.50 -9.90 -17.24
CA ALA A 96 27.36 -9.81 -18.41
C ALA A 96 28.21 -11.08 -18.49
N SER A 97 28.12 -11.79 -19.63
CA SER A 97 28.96 -12.95 -19.90
C SER A 97 30.42 -12.58 -19.62
N PRO A 98 31.19 -13.41 -18.89
CA PRO A 98 32.60 -13.12 -18.68
C PRO A 98 33.25 -13.00 -20.05
N SER A 99 33.77 -11.81 -20.36
CA SER A 99 34.57 -11.58 -21.56
C SER A 99 35.66 -12.64 -21.56
N ALA A 100 35.64 -13.51 -22.58
CA ALA A 100 36.75 -14.39 -22.84
C ALA A 100 37.96 -13.49 -23.08
N ASP A 101 38.86 -13.49 -22.11
CA ASP A 101 40.21 -13.03 -22.24
C ASP A 101 40.84 -13.88 -23.36
N THR A 102 40.87 -13.34 -24.58
CA THR A 102 41.66 -13.91 -25.66
C THR A 102 43.04 -13.27 -25.56
N GLU A 103 43.85 -13.84 -24.67
CA GLU A 103 45.30 -13.75 -24.70
C GLU A 103 45.78 -14.65 -25.85
N ASP A 104 46.24 -14.05 -26.96
CA ASP A 104 47.49 -14.35 -27.70
C ASP A 104 47.68 -13.36 -28.87
#